data_AF-A0A0P9CVB7-F1
#
_entry.id   AF-A0A0P9CVB7-F1
#
_cell.length_a   1.000
_cell.length_b   1.000
_cell.length_c   1.000
_cell.angle_alpha   90.00
_cell.angle_beta   90.00
_cell.angle_gamma   90.00
#
_symmetry.space_group_name_H-M   'P 1'
#
loop_
_entity.id
_entity.type
_entity.pdbx_description
1 polymer ?
#
loop_
_entity_poly.entity_id
_entity_poly.type
_entity_poly.pdbx_seq_one_letter_code
_entity_poly.pdbx_strand_id
1 'polypeptide(L)'
;MNRYWHFPLALFGLLAALVLVAYGSSPVRLSEVRGWYAPEGAPVEFRWTGNRLVVPLTPRSVPIDLRLTLGSTRWPGRAAPRVALLADTQPLLAFDAPERPTDYQVTVPPGTRALVLLSSVDQSPFDGRYLGVQVFAIDARAQGFGARAVLEIAAALFAVAVLALARRLR
;
A
#
# COMPACT_ATOMS: atom_id res chain seq x y z
N MET A 1 -20.02 -30.19 -34.33
CA MET A 1 -19.37 -29.90 -33.04
C MET A 1 -18.51 -28.64 -33.20
N ASN A 2 -18.97 -27.48 -32.70
CA ASN A 2 -18.38 -26.17 -33.09
C ASN A 2 -17.03 -25.90 -32.42
N ARG A 3 -15.90 -26.06 -33.11
CA ARG A 3 -14.49 -25.90 -32.66
C ARG A 3 -14.10 -24.67 -31.78
N TYR A 4 -15.01 -23.73 -31.53
CA TYR A 4 -14.75 -22.45 -30.86
C TYR A 4 -15.22 -22.35 -29.39
N TRP A 5 -15.63 -23.45 -28.75
CA TRP A 5 -16.12 -23.42 -27.34
C TRP A 5 -15.03 -23.25 -26.29
N HIS A 6 -13.76 -23.48 -26.62
CA HIS A 6 -12.65 -23.17 -25.73
C HIS A 6 -12.53 -21.67 -25.44
N PHE A 7 -12.97 -20.81 -26.37
CA PHE A 7 -12.84 -19.36 -26.27
C PHE A 7 -13.62 -18.75 -25.09
N PRO A 8 -14.93 -19.00 -24.90
CA PRO A 8 -15.65 -18.43 -23.77
C PRO A 8 -15.16 -18.98 -22.42
N LEU A 9 -14.79 -20.27 -22.34
CA LEU A 9 -14.27 -20.86 -21.10
C LEU A 9 -12.93 -20.24 -20.72
N ALA A 10 -12.02 -20.10 -21.69
CA ALA A 10 -10.74 -19.42 -21.50
C ALA A 10 -10.94 -17.95 -21.13
N LEU A 11 -11.94 -17.27 -21.72
CA LEU A 11 -12.27 -15.88 -21.41
C LEU A 11 -12.75 -15.72 -19.96
N PHE A 12 -13.65 -16.57 -19.47
CA PHE A 12 -14.11 -16.51 -18.08
C PHE A 12 -13.01 -16.83 -17.07
N GLY A 13 -12.17 -17.84 -17.36
CA GLY A 13 -10.99 -18.14 -16.54
C GLY A 13 -10.00 -16.99 -16.50
N LEU A 14 -9.75 -16.35 -17.65
CA LEU A 14 -8.90 -15.17 -17.76
C LEU A 14 -9.48 -13.98 -16.97
N LEU A 15 -10.79 -13.72 -17.06
CA LEU A 15 -11.44 -12.66 -16.31
C LEU A 15 -11.34 -12.88 -14.80
N ALA A 16 -11.55 -14.11 -14.32
CA ALA A 16 -11.40 -14.43 -12.90
C ALA A 16 -9.94 -14.23 -12.43
N ALA A 17 -8.96 -14.67 -13.22
CA ALA A 17 -7.55 -14.44 -12.93
C ALA A 17 -7.20 -12.94 -12.92
N LEU A 18 -7.70 -12.16 -13.88
CA LEU A 18 -7.48 -10.72 -13.95
C LEU A 18 -8.09 -9.99 -12.75
N VAL A 19 -9.28 -10.38 -12.31
CA VAL A 19 -9.93 -9.82 -11.11
C VAL A 19 -9.11 -10.13 -9.86
N LEU A 20 -8.64 -11.37 -9.70
CA LEU A 20 -7.78 -11.76 -8.57
C LEU A 20 -6.45 -11.00 -8.56
N VAL A 21 -5.79 -10.85 -9.71
CA VAL A 21 -4.53 -10.09 -9.83
C VAL A 21 -4.75 -8.60 -9.57
N ALA A 22 -5.83 -8.03 -10.11
CA ALA A 22 -6.13 -6.61 -9.99
C ALA A 22 -6.47 -6.22 -8.54
N TYR A 23 -7.21 -7.05 -7.80
CA TYR A 23 -7.67 -6.71 -6.45
C TYR A 23 -6.89 -7.39 -5.32
N GLY A 24 -6.11 -8.43 -5.61
CA GLY A 24 -5.27 -9.13 -4.63
C GLY A 24 -3.87 -8.53 -4.46
N SER A 25 -3.44 -7.64 -5.36
CA SER A 25 -2.12 -7.00 -5.29
C SER A 25 -2.12 -5.77 -4.37
N SER A 26 -1.15 -5.69 -3.46
CA SER A 26 -0.92 -4.49 -2.67
C SER A 26 -0.66 -3.29 -3.61
N PRO A 27 -1.32 -2.15 -3.41
CA PRO A 27 -1.04 -0.94 -4.15
C PRO A 27 0.37 -0.36 -3.88
N VAL A 28 1.07 -0.77 -2.82
CA VAL A 28 2.39 -0.24 -2.49
C VAL A 28 3.48 -0.89 -3.33
N ARG A 29 4.35 -0.07 -3.93
CA ARG A 29 5.55 -0.55 -4.63
C ARG A 29 6.78 -0.33 -3.76
N LEU A 30 6.97 -1.22 -2.78
CA LEU A 30 8.04 -1.13 -1.76
C LEU A 30 9.45 -1.05 -2.40
N SER A 31 9.67 -1.74 -3.53
CA SER A 31 10.94 -1.73 -4.27
C SER A 31 11.28 -0.38 -4.92
N GLU A 32 10.29 0.50 -5.09
CA GLU A 32 10.47 1.82 -5.73
C GLU A 32 10.50 2.96 -4.69
N VAL A 33 10.41 2.65 -3.40
CA VAL A 33 10.36 3.66 -2.35
C VAL A 33 11.68 4.42 -2.28
N ARG A 34 11.60 5.75 -2.34
CA ARG A 34 12.77 6.63 -2.27
C ARG A 34 12.90 7.25 -0.89
N GLY A 35 14.10 7.17 -0.34
CA GLY A 35 14.43 7.71 0.99
C GLY A 35 14.60 6.64 2.07
N TRP A 36 14.39 5.36 1.76
CA TRP A 36 14.69 4.27 2.68
C TRP A 36 16.18 3.97 2.77
N TYR A 37 16.63 3.59 3.96
CA TYR A 37 17.91 2.89 4.16
C TYR A 37 17.69 1.73 5.13
N ALA A 38 18.42 0.63 4.91
CA ALA A 38 18.43 -0.50 5.82
C ALA A 38 19.42 -0.21 6.96
N PRO A 39 19.02 -0.34 8.24
CA PRO A 39 19.98 -0.32 9.34
C PRO A 39 20.87 -1.58 9.29
N GLU A 40 22.18 -1.39 9.31
CA GLU A 40 23.12 -2.50 9.39
C GLU A 40 22.95 -3.25 10.73
N GLY A 41 22.76 -4.57 10.68
CA GLY A 41 22.71 -5.44 11.86
C GLY A 41 21.39 -5.49 12.66
N ALA A 42 20.27 -4.96 12.15
CA ALA A 42 18.98 -5.00 12.85
C ALA A 42 17.91 -5.80 12.06
N PRO A 43 16.99 -6.52 12.75
CA PRO A 43 15.90 -7.29 12.13
C PRO A 43 14.72 -6.43 11.63
N VAL A 44 14.82 -5.10 11.69
CA VAL A 44 13.74 -4.18 11.26
C VAL A 44 14.01 -3.77 9.82
N GLU A 45 13.08 -4.08 8.92
CA GLU A 45 13.33 -4.05 7.48
C GLU A 45 13.54 -2.65 6.88
N PHE A 46 13.07 -1.56 7.51
CA PHE A 46 13.21 -0.20 6.95
C PHE A 46 13.41 0.86 8.05
N ARG A 47 14.37 1.78 7.88
CA ARG A 47 14.47 3.03 8.65
C ARG A 47 14.51 4.23 7.70
N TRP A 48 13.86 5.29 8.13
CA TRP A 48 13.91 6.61 7.49
C TRP A 48 14.38 7.63 8.54
N THR A 49 15.26 8.53 8.12
CA THR A 49 15.68 9.74 8.84
C THR A 49 15.90 10.81 7.76
N GLY A 50 14.81 11.21 7.10
CA GLY A 50 14.84 12.27 6.10
C GLY A 50 13.75 13.28 6.36
N ASN A 51 13.78 14.38 5.60
CA ASN A 51 12.73 15.38 5.58
C ASN A 51 11.63 15.04 4.57
N ARG A 52 11.90 14.14 3.60
CA ARG A 52 10.94 13.64 2.63
C ARG A 52 11.06 12.13 2.41
N LEU A 53 9.91 11.46 2.37
CA LEU A 53 9.75 10.07 1.95
C LEU A 53 8.67 10.02 0.87
N VAL A 54 8.93 9.27 -0.21
CA VAL A 54 7.96 9.09 -1.29
C VAL A 54 7.69 7.61 -1.45
N VAL A 55 6.46 7.20 -1.18
CA VAL A 55 5.97 5.82 -1.29
C VAL A 55 5.13 5.72 -2.55
N PRO A 56 5.63 5.11 -3.64
CA PRO A 56 4.89 4.98 -4.88
C PRO A 56 3.70 4.03 -4.70
N LEU A 57 2.55 4.46 -5.20
CA LEU A 57 1.31 3.70 -5.23
C LEU A 57 0.99 3.33 -6.69
N THR A 58 0.41 2.16 -6.88
CA THR A 58 -0.25 1.81 -8.14
C THR A 58 -1.60 2.54 -8.18
N PRO A 59 -1.83 3.46 -9.14
CA PRO A 59 -3.05 4.24 -9.16
C PRO A 59 -4.28 3.34 -9.30
N ARG A 60 -5.33 3.62 -8.51
CA ARG A 60 -6.60 2.90 -8.52
C ARG A 60 -7.75 3.87 -8.78
N SER A 61 -8.82 3.38 -9.41
CA SER A 61 -10.07 4.15 -9.60
C SER A 61 -10.91 4.28 -8.32
N VAL A 62 -10.50 3.62 -7.25
CA VAL A 62 -11.12 3.63 -5.93
C VAL A 62 -10.13 4.17 -4.89
N PRO A 63 -10.61 4.64 -3.72
CA PRO A 63 -9.72 5.07 -2.65
C PRO A 63 -8.80 3.94 -2.18
N ILE A 64 -7.69 4.28 -1.53
CA ILE A 64 -6.75 3.28 -0.97
C ILE A 64 -6.61 3.56 0.52
N ASP A 65 -6.83 2.55 1.34
CA ASP A 65 -6.53 2.58 2.77
C ASP A 65 -5.08 2.19 3.00
N LEU A 66 -4.33 3.10 3.61
CA LEU A 66 -2.95 2.93 4.02
C LEU A 66 -2.89 2.71 5.52
N ARG A 67 -2.15 1.69 5.95
CA ARG A 67 -1.73 1.47 7.32
C ARG A 67 -0.24 1.78 7.43
N LEU A 68 0.10 2.69 8.32
CA LEU A 68 1.43 3.25 8.45
C LEU A 68 1.83 3.21 9.92
N THR A 69 2.96 2.58 10.24
CA THR A 69 3.50 2.59 11.60
C THR A 69 4.65 3.59 11.66
N LEU A 70 4.48 4.68 12.41
CA LEU A 70 5.48 5.73 12.57
C LEU A 70 5.93 5.87 14.01
N GLY A 71 7.16 6.31 14.20
CA GLY A 71 7.65 6.78 15.48
C GLY A 71 8.87 7.67 15.31
N SER A 72 9.31 8.30 16.38
CA SER A 72 10.50 9.13 16.40
C SER A 72 11.45 8.65 17.49
N THR A 73 12.75 8.71 17.25
CA THR A 73 13.71 8.36 18.30
C THR A 73 13.59 9.34 19.45
N ARG A 74 13.47 8.83 20.68
CA ARG A 74 13.47 9.66 21.89
C ARG A 74 14.82 10.37 22.04
N TRP A 75 14.80 11.69 21.97
CA TRP A 75 15.95 12.55 22.19
C TRP A 75 15.58 13.60 23.25
N PRO A 76 16.19 13.57 24.45
CA PRO A 76 15.91 14.54 25.52
C PRO A 76 16.09 16.00 25.06
N GLY A 77 15.10 16.84 25.36
CA GLY A 77 15.12 18.27 25.03
C GLY A 77 14.71 18.61 23.59
N ARG A 78 14.41 17.62 22.76
CA ARG A 78 13.93 17.81 21.39
C ARG A 78 12.40 17.90 21.35
N ALA A 79 11.86 18.84 20.57
CA ALA A 79 10.44 18.84 20.23
C ALA A 79 10.07 17.63 19.35
N ALA A 80 8.83 17.17 19.45
CA ALA A 80 8.33 16.10 18.60
C ALA A 80 8.39 16.55 17.11
N PRO A 81 8.90 15.71 16.19
CA PRO A 81 8.97 16.07 14.78
C PRO A 81 7.57 16.26 14.20
N ARG A 82 7.36 17.31 13.41
CA ARG A 82 6.09 17.51 12.70
C ARG A 82 6.09 16.69 11.42
N VAL A 83 5.09 15.84 11.25
CA VAL A 83 4.83 15.06 10.03
C VAL A 83 3.68 15.68 9.26
N ALA A 84 3.82 15.75 7.94
CA ALA A 84 2.73 16.01 7.01
C ALA A 84 2.62 14.86 6.01
N LEU A 85 1.40 14.37 5.83
CA LEU A 85 1.04 13.35 4.84
C LEU A 85 0.38 14.03 3.66
N LEU A 86 0.80 13.67 2.45
CA LEU A 86 0.23 14.17 1.21
C LEU A 86 -0.11 13.01 0.27
N ALA A 87 -1.24 13.13 -0.43
CA ALA A 87 -1.56 12.35 -1.62
C ALA A 87 -1.02 13.12 -2.82
N ASP A 88 0.10 12.66 -3.38
CA ASP A 88 0.92 13.38 -4.36
C ASP A 88 1.40 14.75 -3.82
N THR A 89 0.63 15.80 -4.06
CA THR A 89 0.87 17.17 -3.55
C THR A 89 -0.26 17.69 -2.67
N GLN A 90 -1.36 16.94 -2.55
CA GLN A 90 -2.53 17.35 -1.79
C GLN A 90 -2.36 16.97 -0.31
N PRO A 91 -2.48 17.91 0.64
CA PRO A 91 -2.34 17.61 2.05
C PRO A 91 -3.49 16.73 2.55
N LEU A 92 -3.16 15.70 3.32
CA LEU A 92 -4.12 14.79 3.95
C LEU A 92 -4.25 15.08 5.44
N LEU A 93 -3.11 15.08 6.15
CA LEU A 93 -3.06 15.26 7.59
C LEU A 93 -1.67 15.78 8.00
N ALA A 94 -1.61 16.56 9.08
CA ALA A 94 -0.36 16.89 9.74
C ALA A 94 -0.48 16.68 11.25
N PHE A 95 0.55 16.13 11.87
CA PHE A 95 0.58 15.78 13.30
C PHE A 95 2.01 15.71 13.82
N ASP A 96 2.17 15.71 15.14
CA ASP A 96 3.47 15.51 15.78
C ASP A 96 3.73 14.02 15.95
N ALA A 97 4.89 13.55 15.48
CA ALA A 97 5.22 12.15 15.52
C ALA A 97 5.43 11.67 16.96
N PRO A 98 4.84 10.54 17.35
CA PRO A 98 4.99 9.98 18.69
C PRO A 98 6.41 9.46 18.90
N GLU A 99 6.84 9.39 20.16
CA GLU A 99 8.12 8.77 20.51
C GLU A 99 8.10 7.25 20.30
N ARG A 100 6.93 6.62 20.43
CA ARG A 100 6.76 5.17 20.25
C ARG A 100 6.15 4.85 18.88
N PRO A 101 6.52 3.70 18.27
CA PRO A 101 5.84 3.21 17.08
C PRO A 101 4.33 3.18 17.31
N THR A 102 3.59 3.87 16.45
CA THR A 102 2.14 4.02 16.53
C THR A 102 1.54 3.82 15.14
N ASP A 103 0.44 3.08 15.08
CA ASP A 103 -0.26 2.76 13.85
C ASP A 103 -1.23 3.89 13.47
N TYR A 104 -1.15 4.29 12.20
CA TYR A 104 -2.03 5.26 11.58
C TYR A 104 -2.77 4.61 10.42
N GLN A 105 -4.05 4.96 10.28
CA GLN A 105 -4.84 4.63 9.12
C GLN A 105 -5.17 5.91 8.36
N VAL A 106 -4.84 5.93 7.07
CA VAL A 106 -5.09 7.05 6.17
C VAL A 106 -5.73 6.55 4.90
N THR A 107 -6.82 7.18 4.49
CA THR A 107 -7.43 6.92 3.19
C THR A 107 -6.93 7.96 2.20
N VAL A 108 -6.35 7.51 1.08
CA VAL A 108 -5.94 8.39 -0.02
C VAL A 108 -6.99 8.39 -1.13
N PRO A 109 -7.19 9.53 -1.82
CA PRO A 109 -8.16 9.64 -2.90
C PRO A 109 -7.87 8.70 -4.09
N PRO A 110 -8.89 8.37 -4.90
CA PRO A 110 -8.71 7.70 -6.18
C PRO A 110 -7.69 8.42 -7.06
N GLY A 111 -6.91 7.65 -7.83
CA GLY A 111 -5.93 8.16 -8.79
C GLY A 111 -4.59 8.61 -8.18
N THR A 112 -4.47 8.64 -6.85
CA THR A 112 -3.21 9.00 -6.15
C THR A 112 -2.05 8.11 -6.63
N ARG A 113 -0.92 8.73 -6.97
CA ARG A 113 0.27 8.02 -7.49
C ARG A 113 1.34 7.79 -6.43
N ALA A 114 1.38 8.62 -5.40
CA ALA A 114 2.31 8.48 -4.30
C ALA A 114 1.72 8.98 -2.98
N LEU A 115 2.05 8.29 -1.89
CA LEU A 115 1.99 8.86 -0.55
C LEU A 115 3.31 9.58 -0.28
N VAL A 116 3.25 10.87 0.03
CA VAL A 116 4.43 11.67 0.40
C VAL A 116 4.37 11.96 1.89
N LEU A 117 5.43 11.57 2.60
CA LEU A 117 5.69 11.98 3.98
C LEU A 117 6.68 13.14 3.96
N LEU A 118 6.33 14.24 4.59
CA LEU A 118 7.27 15.30 4.94
C LEU A 118 7.45 15.31 6.45
N SER A 119 8.68 15.51 6.91
CA SER A 119 9.00 15.61 8.33
C SER A 119 9.96 16.76 8.58
N SER A 120 9.80 17.44 9.72
CA SER A 120 10.91 18.22 10.27
C SER A 120 12.07 17.28 10.64
N VAL A 121 13.29 17.77 10.46
CA VAL A 121 14.53 17.07 10.84
C VAL A 121 15.38 18.00 11.68
N ASP A 122 15.96 17.46 12.74
CA ASP A 122 16.87 18.21 13.61
C ASP A 122 18.23 17.52 13.62
N GLN A 123 19.29 18.32 13.71
CA GLN A 123 20.64 17.80 13.81
C GLN A 123 20.99 17.51 15.27
N SER A 124 21.37 16.27 15.56
CA SER A 124 21.82 15.86 16.88
C SER A 124 23.11 16.60 17.30
N PRO A 125 23.16 17.19 18.50
CA PRO A 125 24.34 17.89 19.02
C PRO A 125 25.44 16.93 19.50
N PHE A 126 25.14 15.63 19.61
CA PHE A 126 26.07 14.62 20.14
C PHE A 126 26.88 13.94 19.03
N ASP A 127 26.27 13.70 17.88
CA ASP A 127 26.86 12.91 16.78
C ASP A 127 26.67 13.55 15.40
N GLY A 128 26.06 14.73 15.32
CA GLY A 128 25.87 15.50 14.09
C GLY A 128 24.88 14.89 13.10
N ARG A 129 24.20 13.78 13.44
CA ARG A 129 23.25 13.10 12.54
C ARG A 129 21.92 13.85 12.50
N TYR A 130 21.30 13.91 11.31
CA TYR A 130 19.93 14.39 11.19
C TYR A 130 18.96 13.30 11.61
N LEU A 131 18.11 13.60 12.58
CA LEU A 131 17.10 12.69 13.09
C LEU A 131 15.71 13.23 12.77
N GLY A 132 14.91 12.44 12.07
CA GLY A 132 13.53 12.75 11.72
C GLY A 132 12.56 11.76 12.34
N VAL A 133 11.65 11.28 11.51
CA VAL A 133 10.68 10.23 11.83
C VAL A 133 11.10 8.94 11.17
N GLN A 134 10.88 7.83 11.86
CA GLN A 134 11.09 6.47 11.37
C GLN A 134 9.76 5.87 10.93
N VAL A 135 9.79 5.20 9.77
CA VAL A 135 8.67 4.38 9.29
C VAL A 135 9.02 2.92 9.54
N PHE A 136 8.20 2.24 10.35
CA PHE A 136 8.41 0.85 10.76
C PHE A 136 7.67 -0.14 9.85
N ALA A 137 6.49 0.24 9.36
CA ALA A 137 5.69 -0.58 8.47
C ALA A 137 4.80 0.28 7.58
N ILE A 138 4.56 -0.18 6.35
CA ILE A 138 3.60 0.40 5.41
C ILE A 138 2.85 -0.75 4.73
N ASP A 139 1.53 -0.74 4.84
CA ASP A 139 0.63 -1.62 4.08
C ASP A 139 -0.44 -0.76 3.40
N ALA A 140 -0.94 -1.21 2.26
CA ALA A 140 -2.05 -0.54 1.57
C ALA A 140 -3.04 -1.54 0.99
N ARG A 141 -4.29 -1.13 0.95
CA ARG A 141 -5.39 -1.89 0.34
C ARG A 141 -6.31 -0.96 -0.41
N ALA A 142 -6.62 -1.28 -1.66
CA ALA A 142 -7.64 -0.56 -2.39
C ALA A 142 -9.01 -0.81 -1.74
N GLN A 143 -9.77 0.26 -1.48
CA GLN A 143 -11.16 0.17 -1.04
C GLN A 143 -12.00 -0.35 -2.22
N GLY A 144 -12.31 -1.64 -2.20
CA GLY A 144 -13.09 -2.28 -3.25
C GLY A 144 -13.84 -3.47 -2.70
N PHE A 145 -14.24 -4.38 -3.58
CA PHE A 145 -14.80 -5.66 -3.16
C PHE A 145 -13.83 -6.32 -2.18
N GLY A 146 -14.31 -6.63 -0.96
CA GLY A 146 -13.50 -7.36 0.01
C GLY A 146 -13.00 -8.68 -0.57
N ALA A 147 -11.92 -9.24 -0.04
CA ALA A 147 -11.33 -10.49 -0.56
C ALA A 147 -12.37 -11.60 -0.76
N ARG A 148 -13.39 -11.63 0.10
CA ARG A 148 -14.55 -12.53 -0.01
C ARG A 148 -15.43 -12.24 -1.23
N ALA A 149 -15.76 -10.99 -1.50
CA ALA A 149 -16.56 -10.61 -2.67
C ALA A 149 -15.78 -10.84 -3.99
N VAL A 150 -14.47 -10.61 -4.00
CA VAL A 150 -13.59 -10.97 -5.13
C VAL A 150 -13.62 -12.49 -5.38
N LEU A 151 -13.53 -13.29 -4.32
CA LEU A 151 -13.63 -14.75 -4.40
C LEU A 151 -15.02 -15.19 -4.89
N GLU A 152 -16.10 -14.57 -4.41
CA GLU A 152 -17.47 -14.88 -4.81
C GLU A 152 -17.71 -14.53 -6.29
N ILE A 153 -17.20 -13.39 -6.76
CA ILE A 153 -17.25 -13.02 -8.19
C ILE A 153 -16.45 -14.03 -9.03
N ALA A 154 -15.24 -14.38 -8.61
CA ALA A 154 -14.41 -15.37 -9.30
C ALA A 154 -15.09 -16.76 -9.34
N ALA A 155 -15.67 -17.19 -8.21
CA ALA A 155 -16.39 -18.45 -8.09
C ALA A 155 -17.66 -18.46 -8.95
N ALA A 156 -18.40 -17.35 -9.01
CA ALA A 156 -19.57 -17.22 -9.88
C ALA A 156 -19.19 -17.29 -11.37
N LEU A 157 -18.14 -16.59 -11.79
CA LEU A 157 -17.62 -16.67 -13.17
C LEU A 157 -17.16 -18.09 -13.51
N PHE A 158 -16.49 -18.78 -12.58
CA PHE A 158 -16.07 -20.16 -12.74
C PHE A 158 -17.26 -21.14 -12.80
N ALA A 159 -18.25 -20.99 -11.93
CA ALA A 159 -19.45 -21.83 -11.92
C ALA A 159 -20.26 -21.68 -13.21
N VAL A 160 -20.38 -20.46 -13.74
CA VAL A 160 -21.00 -20.21 -15.06
C VAL A 160 -20.23 -20.92 -16.16
N ALA A 161 -18.90 -20.89 -16.14
CA ALA A 161 -18.06 -21.61 -17.10
C ALA A 161 -18.26 -23.13 -17.02
N VAL A 162 -18.34 -23.71 -15.82
CA VAL A 162 -18.58 -25.14 -15.61
C VAL A 162 -20.00 -25.55 -16.01
N LEU A 163 -21.02 -24.76 -15.68
CA LEU A 163 -22.41 -25.05 -16.07
C LEU A 163 -22.61 -24.97 -17.58
N ALA A 164 -21.96 -24.02 -18.26
CA ALA A 164 -21.94 -23.94 -19.71
C ALA A 164 -21.31 -25.18 -20.36
N LEU A 165 -20.27 -25.76 -19.73
CA LEU A 165 -19.64 -27.01 -20.16
C LEU A 165 -20.57 -28.21 -19.94
N ALA A 166 -21.17 -28.33 -18.74
CA ALA A 166 -22.00 -29.46 -18.35
C ALA A 166 -23.30 -29.58 -19.16
N ARG A 167 -23.95 -28.47 -19.50
CA ARG A 167 -25.17 -28.44 -20.33
C ARG A 167 -24.98 -28.95 -21.76
N ARG A 168 -23.75 -29.06 -22.24
CA ARG A 168 -23.44 -29.51 -23.61
C ARG A 168 -22.91 -30.95 -23.70
N LEU A 169 -22.63 -31.58 -22.57
CA LEU A 169 -22.24 -32.99 -22.48
C LEU A 169 -23.44 -33.93 -22.31
N ARG A 170 -24.63 -33.36 -22.08
CA ARG A 170 -25.93 -34.03 -22.17
C ARG A 170 -26.55 -33.76 -23.53
#